data_AF-A0A0P8X4X1-F1
#
_entry.id   AF-A0A0P8X4X1-F1
#
_cell.length_a   1.000
_cell.length_b   1.000
_cell.length_c   1.000
_cell.angle_alpha   90.00
_cell.angle_beta   90.00
_cell.angle_gamma   90.00
#
_symmetry.space_group_name_H-M   'P 1'
#
loop_
_entity.id
_entity.type
_entity.pdbx_description
1 polymer ?
#
loop_
_entity_poly.entity_id
_entity_poly.type
_entity_poly.pdbx_seq_one_letter_code
_entity_poly.pdbx_strand_id
1 'polypeptide(L)'
;MFIYKENEPEFEKSRILQYLKASYIGKGKSIIVLDDGGLPRKETKVILPFNDYKKEVDHKSDVCAVVREVLPDVDIYAINWFGGKVKNEEETKWLEDHAHEIDVINCSFSFAVGNSDKDLWERIERLNIPVVCSSGNDCSSIMKL
;
A
#
# COMPACT_ATOMS: atom_id res chain seq x y z
N MET A 1 15.83 0.36 -14.00
CA MET A 1 14.38 0.60 -13.93
C MET A 1 13.70 -0.63 -14.50
N PHE A 2 12.86 -1.28 -13.71
CA PHE A 2 12.13 -2.48 -14.10
C PHE A 2 10.66 -2.09 -14.17
N ILE A 3 10.03 -2.32 -15.33
CA ILE A 3 8.61 -2.10 -15.58
C ILE A 3 8.12 -3.34 -16.32
N TYR A 4 7.04 -3.96 -15.86
CA TYR A 4 6.37 -5.02 -16.59
C TYR A 4 5.72 -4.43 -17.84
N LYS A 5 5.91 -5.11 -18.98
CA LYS A 5 5.46 -4.59 -20.27
C LYS A 5 3.95 -4.36 -20.31
N GLU A 6 3.19 -5.20 -19.60
CA GLU A 6 1.75 -5.07 -19.41
C GLU A 6 1.30 -3.77 -18.71
N ASN A 7 2.16 -3.14 -17.90
CA ASN A 7 1.85 -1.90 -17.17
C ASN A 7 2.16 -0.63 -17.97
N GLU A 8 3.00 -0.71 -19.02
CA GLU A 8 3.42 0.45 -19.82
C GLU A 8 2.25 1.29 -20.36
N PRO A 9 1.15 0.72 -20.90
CA PRO A 9 0.04 1.51 -21.42
C PRO A 9 -0.63 2.37 -20.34
N GLU A 10 -0.80 1.85 -19.13
CA GLU A 10 -1.40 2.60 -18.02
C GLU A 10 -0.44 3.65 -17.48
N PHE A 11 0.87 3.36 -17.46
CA PHE A 11 1.90 4.33 -17.04
C PHE A 11 2.04 5.50 -18.01
N GLU A 12 1.85 5.28 -19.31
CA GLU A 12 1.80 6.37 -20.29
C GLU A 12 0.54 7.23 -20.08
N LYS A 13 -0.65 6.63 -19.91
CA LYS A 13 -1.91 7.34 -19.66
C LYS A 13 -1.86 8.19 -18.39
N SER A 14 -1.28 7.66 -17.32
CA SER A 14 -1.13 8.32 -16.02
C SER A 14 0.11 9.22 -15.94
N ARG A 15 0.88 9.35 -17.04
CA ARG A 15 2.11 10.14 -17.15
C ARG A 15 3.24 9.74 -16.20
N ILE A 16 3.19 8.54 -15.62
CA ILE A 16 4.22 8.01 -14.72
C ILE A 16 5.58 7.98 -15.41
N LEU A 17 5.62 7.61 -16.70
CA LEU A 17 6.87 7.60 -17.48
C LEU A 17 7.51 9.00 -17.58
N GLN A 18 6.72 10.08 -17.53
CA GLN A 18 7.25 11.44 -17.55
C GLN A 18 7.91 11.79 -16.21
N TYR A 19 7.29 11.42 -15.09
CA TYR A 19 7.87 11.59 -13.75
C TYR A 19 9.17 10.81 -13.59
N LEU A 20 9.20 9.56 -14.07
CA LEU A 20 10.41 8.72 -14.06
C LEU A 20 11.54 9.33 -14.89
N LYS A 21 11.25 9.82 -16.11
CA LYS A 21 12.22 10.53 -16.95
C LYS A 21 12.76 11.80 -16.29
N ALA A 22 11.94 12.48 -15.50
CA ALA A 22 12.32 13.63 -14.69
C ALA A 22 12.96 13.27 -13.33
N SER A 23 13.27 11.99 -13.09
CA SER A 23 13.94 11.49 -11.88
C SER A 23 13.13 11.65 -10.57
N TYR A 24 11.80 11.75 -10.65
CA TYR A 24 10.91 11.62 -9.49
C TYR A 24 10.69 10.13 -9.18
N ILE A 25 11.66 9.52 -8.49
CA ILE A 25 11.75 8.07 -8.29
C ILE A 25 11.50 7.61 -6.84
N GLY A 26 11.10 8.53 -5.94
CA GLY A 26 10.77 8.22 -4.54
C GLY A 26 11.95 8.11 -3.59
N LYS A 27 13.15 8.59 -3.97
CA LYS A 27 14.35 8.53 -3.13
C LYS A 27 14.15 9.22 -1.78
N GLY A 28 14.49 8.51 -0.70
CA GLY A 28 14.40 9.03 0.68
C GLY A 28 12.96 9.25 1.14
N LYS A 29 12.02 8.54 0.51
CA LYS A 29 10.61 8.50 0.86
C LYS A 29 10.20 7.09 1.22
N SER A 30 9.15 6.97 2.02
CA SER A 30 8.62 5.68 2.45
C SER A 30 7.13 5.55 2.15
N ILE A 31 6.71 4.33 1.83
CA ILE A 31 5.32 3.97 1.64
C ILE A 31 5.01 2.75 2.49
N ILE A 32 3.93 2.85 3.25
CA ILE A 32 3.30 1.69 3.89
C ILE A 32 2.28 1.09 2.93
N VAL A 33 2.36 -0.22 2.69
CA VAL A 33 1.33 -1.00 2.01
C VAL A 33 0.60 -1.84 3.05
N LEU A 34 -0.63 -1.46 3.37
CA LEU A 34 -1.54 -2.26 4.18
C LEU A 34 -2.31 -3.18 3.23
N ASP A 35 -2.16 -4.50 3.38
CA ASP A 35 -2.76 -5.45 2.44
C ASP A 35 -2.80 -6.90 2.99
N ASP A 36 -3.02 -7.87 2.12
CA ASP A 36 -3.07 -9.32 2.36
C ASP A 36 -1.73 -9.95 2.77
N GLY A 37 -1.80 -11.23 3.12
CA GLY A 37 -0.69 -11.97 3.73
C GLY A 37 0.47 -12.36 2.82
N GLY A 38 0.41 -12.17 1.50
CA GLY A 38 1.36 -12.78 0.56
C GLY A 38 2.78 -12.29 0.70
N LEU A 39 3.74 -13.04 0.19
CA LEU A 39 5.14 -12.64 0.24
C LEU A 39 5.46 -11.76 -0.98
N PRO A 40 5.91 -10.50 -0.78
CA PRO A 40 6.35 -9.68 -1.89
C PRO A 40 7.51 -10.32 -2.65
N ARG A 41 7.57 -10.06 -3.97
CA ARG A 41 8.62 -10.61 -4.83
C ARG A 41 10.00 -10.10 -4.38
N LYS A 42 11.02 -10.95 -4.39
CA LYS A 42 12.34 -10.61 -3.83
C LYS A 42 12.96 -9.36 -4.47
N GLU A 43 12.73 -9.16 -5.76
CA GLU A 43 13.20 -8.03 -6.56
C GLU A 43 12.59 -6.69 -6.15
N THR A 44 11.43 -6.66 -5.46
CA THR A 44 10.79 -5.42 -5.01
C THR A 44 11.42 -4.85 -3.73
N LYS A 45 12.28 -5.62 -3.06
CA LYS A 45 13.03 -5.23 -1.85
C LYS A 45 12.14 -4.64 -0.76
N VAL A 46 10.95 -5.19 -0.61
CA VAL A 46 9.99 -4.76 0.42
C VAL A 46 10.49 -5.16 1.80
N ILE A 47 10.35 -4.25 2.75
CA ILE A 47 10.61 -4.45 4.17
C ILE A 47 9.32 -5.00 4.80
N LEU A 48 9.44 -6.08 5.56
CA LEU A 48 8.33 -6.68 6.29
C LEU A 48 8.59 -6.50 7.79
N PRO A 49 7.97 -5.51 8.45
CA PRO A 49 8.17 -5.27 9.88
C PRO A 49 7.75 -6.46 10.74
N PHE A 50 6.80 -7.25 10.25
CA PHE A 50 6.24 -8.42 10.90
C PHE A 50 6.54 -9.69 10.09
N ASN A 51 6.84 -10.79 10.78
CA ASN A 51 7.16 -12.09 10.18
C ASN A 51 5.93 -13.01 10.16
N ASP A 52 4.85 -12.55 9.55
CA ASP A 52 3.53 -13.17 9.61
C ASP A 52 2.92 -13.41 8.21
N TYR A 53 3.76 -13.44 7.18
CA TYR A 53 3.37 -13.61 5.78
C TYR A 53 3.20 -15.08 5.36
N LYS A 54 2.32 -15.29 4.38
CA LYS A 54 2.19 -16.53 3.62
C LYS A 54 3.34 -16.62 2.61
N LYS A 55 3.80 -17.83 2.29
CA LYS A 55 4.91 -18.02 1.33
C LYS A 55 4.49 -17.87 -0.14
N GLU A 56 3.23 -17.57 -0.39
CA GLU A 56 2.66 -17.48 -1.74
C GLU A 56 2.61 -16.02 -2.22
N VAL A 57 2.64 -15.85 -3.53
CA VAL A 57 2.40 -14.55 -4.17
C VAL A 57 0.90 -14.31 -4.19
N ASP A 58 0.48 -13.11 -3.76
CA ASP A 58 -0.93 -12.70 -3.80
C ASP A 58 -1.07 -11.21 -4.16
N HIS A 59 -2.25 -10.67 -3.86
CA HIS A 59 -2.61 -9.27 -4.10
C HIS A 59 -1.57 -8.28 -3.56
N LYS A 60 -1.08 -8.47 -2.32
CA LYS A 60 -0.05 -7.59 -1.74
C LYS A 60 1.25 -7.63 -2.54
N SER A 61 1.63 -8.80 -3.02
CA SER A 61 2.85 -8.98 -3.82
C SER A 61 2.80 -8.15 -5.11
N ASP A 62 1.64 -8.10 -5.76
CA ASP A 62 1.43 -7.33 -6.99
C ASP A 62 1.30 -5.83 -6.73
N VAL A 63 0.60 -5.43 -5.65
CA VAL A 63 0.55 -4.02 -5.21
C VAL A 63 1.96 -3.49 -4.94
N CYS A 64 2.77 -4.24 -4.19
CA CYS A 64 4.16 -3.87 -3.92
C CYS A 64 5.01 -3.78 -5.21
N ALA A 65 4.74 -4.64 -6.19
CA ALA A 65 5.43 -4.60 -7.47
C ALA A 65 5.12 -3.31 -8.23
N VAL A 66 3.85 -2.94 -8.32
CA VAL A 66 3.43 -1.68 -8.97
C VAL A 66 4.05 -0.48 -8.26
N VAL A 67 4.04 -0.43 -6.92
CA VAL A 67 4.69 0.66 -6.16
C VAL A 67 6.18 0.75 -6.53
N ARG A 68 6.90 -0.38 -6.62
CA ARG A 68 8.32 -0.39 -7.00
C ARG A 68 8.55 0.07 -8.44
N GLU A 69 7.66 -0.25 -9.36
CA GLU A 69 7.76 0.20 -10.76
C GLU A 69 7.54 1.72 -10.88
N VAL A 70 6.59 2.27 -10.11
CA VAL A 70 6.25 3.70 -10.10
C VAL A 70 7.29 4.53 -9.35
N LEU A 71 7.84 4.01 -8.25
CA LEU A 71 8.84 4.67 -7.41
C LEU A 71 10.05 3.73 -7.17
N PRO A 72 10.98 3.65 -8.13
CA PRO A 72 12.09 2.69 -8.08
C PRO A 72 12.98 2.76 -6.83
N ASP A 73 13.07 3.90 -6.16
CA ASP A 73 14.00 4.18 -5.05
C ASP A 73 13.29 4.50 -3.73
N VAL A 74 11.99 4.18 -3.61
CA VAL A 74 11.21 4.34 -2.37
C VAL A 74 11.46 3.17 -1.42
N ASP A 75 11.40 3.43 -0.12
CA ASP A 75 11.33 2.38 0.89
C ASP A 75 9.88 1.89 1.00
N ILE A 76 9.65 0.59 0.78
CA ILE A 76 8.32 -0.01 0.82
C ILE A 76 8.26 -0.89 2.06
N TYR A 77 7.36 -0.58 2.98
CA TYR A 77 7.05 -1.41 4.13
C TYR A 77 5.69 -2.04 3.90
N ALA A 78 5.57 -3.36 3.98
CA ALA A 78 4.30 -4.03 3.75
C ALA A 78 3.84 -4.79 5.01
N ILE A 79 2.60 -4.53 5.40
CA ILE A 79 2.00 -5.01 6.65
C ILE A 79 0.73 -5.79 6.30
N ASN A 80 0.55 -6.93 6.95
CA ASN A 80 -0.58 -7.81 6.73
C ASN A 80 -1.80 -7.35 7.52
N TRP A 81 -2.54 -6.39 6.99
CA TRP A 81 -3.62 -5.72 7.69
C TRP A 81 -4.80 -6.64 8.04
N PHE A 82 -4.92 -7.78 7.37
CA PHE A 82 -5.95 -8.77 7.66
C PHE A 82 -5.44 -9.81 8.67
N GLY A 83 -6.25 -10.08 9.69
CA GLY A 83 -5.91 -11.02 10.77
C GLY A 83 -6.67 -10.81 12.08
N GLY A 84 -7.44 -9.73 12.19
CA GLY A 84 -8.35 -9.45 13.30
C GLY A 84 -7.77 -8.47 14.32
N LYS A 85 -8.65 -7.93 15.18
CA LYS A 85 -8.37 -6.75 16.01
C LYS A 85 -7.04 -6.78 16.76
N VAL A 86 -6.69 -7.89 17.43
CA VAL A 86 -5.47 -7.99 18.25
C VAL A 86 -4.21 -7.73 17.42
N LYS A 87 -4.18 -8.25 16.19
CA LYS A 87 -3.05 -8.06 15.27
C LYS A 87 -3.01 -6.62 14.78
N ASN A 88 -4.15 -6.10 14.34
CA ASN A 88 -4.24 -4.74 13.83
C ASN A 88 -3.91 -3.70 14.91
N GLU A 89 -4.10 -3.99 16.20
CA GLU A 89 -3.65 -3.14 17.31
C GLU A 89 -2.12 -3.00 17.38
N GLU A 90 -1.40 -4.12 17.23
CA GLU A 90 0.08 -4.13 17.21
C GLU A 90 0.60 -3.38 15.98
N GLU A 91 0.01 -3.63 14.82
CA GLU A 91 0.35 -2.96 13.57
C GLU A 91 0.03 -1.45 13.63
N THR A 92 -1.12 -1.06 14.18
CA THR A 92 -1.48 0.35 14.38
C THR A 92 -0.51 1.03 15.32
N LYS A 93 -0.10 0.37 16.41
CA LYS A 93 0.91 0.91 17.31
C LYS A 93 2.25 1.10 16.60
N TRP A 94 2.66 0.15 15.77
CA TRP A 94 3.88 0.31 14.98
C TRP A 94 3.81 1.51 14.05
N LEU A 95 2.66 1.73 13.39
CA LEU A 95 2.42 2.92 12.57
C LEU A 95 2.50 4.21 13.38
N GLU A 96 1.95 4.24 14.59
CA GLU A 96 2.05 5.39 15.50
C GLU A 96 3.51 5.67 15.91
N ASP A 97 4.25 4.64 16.27
CA ASP A 97 5.65 4.75 16.71
C ASP A 97 6.58 5.21 15.56
N HIS A 98 6.24 4.88 14.30
CA HIS A 98 7.02 5.22 13.10
C HIS A 98 6.37 6.32 12.25
N ALA A 99 5.35 7.02 12.75
CA ALA A 99 4.57 7.97 11.96
C ALA A 99 5.41 9.07 11.28
N HIS A 100 6.49 9.49 11.95
CA HIS A 100 7.42 10.51 11.46
C HIS A 100 8.33 10.04 10.32
N GLU A 101 8.40 8.73 10.08
CA GLU A 101 9.18 8.10 9.02
C GLU A 101 8.33 7.80 7.78
N ILE A 102 7.00 7.93 7.88
CA ILE A 102 6.04 7.50 6.86
C ILE A 102 5.57 8.69 6.01
N ASP A 103 5.77 8.63 4.69
CA ASP A 103 5.27 9.69 3.79
C ASP A 103 3.87 9.41 3.24
N VAL A 104 3.51 8.14 2.99
CA VAL A 104 2.20 7.74 2.42
C VAL A 104 1.79 6.35 2.92
N ILE A 105 0.50 6.14 3.12
CA ILE A 105 -0.12 4.83 3.35
C ILE A 105 -0.98 4.45 2.13
N ASN A 106 -0.80 3.24 1.61
CA ASN A 106 -1.61 2.64 0.57
C ASN A 106 -2.49 1.52 1.15
N CYS A 107 -3.79 1.58 0.84
CA CYS A 107 -4.79 0.59 1.20
C CYS A 107 -5.54 0.13 -0.06
N SER A 108 -5.07 -0.93 -0.71
CA SER A 108 -5.69 -1.44 -1.94
C SER A 108 -6.83 -2.44 -1.65
N PHE A 109 -7.65 -2.13 -0.65
CA PHE A 109 -8.77 -2.96 -0.24
C PHE A 109 -9.98 -2.11 0.13
N SER A 110 -11.13 -2.76 0.19
CA SER A 110 -12.35 -2.22 0.78
C SER A 110 -12.87 -3.18 1.84
N PHE A 111 -13.21 -2.68 3.02
CA PHE A 111 -13.96 -3.44 4.00
C PHE A 111 -15.13 -2.60 4.53
N ALA A 112 -16.22 -3.26 4.88
CA ALA A 112 -17.27 -2.63 5.67
C ALA A 112 -16.68 -2.34 7.05
N VAL A 113 -16.49 -1.07 7.40
CA VAL A 113 -16.00 -0.68 8.72
C VAL A 113 -17.02 -1.12 9.76
N GLY A 114 -16.73 -2.25 10.43
CA GLY A 114 -17.44 -2.63 11.64
C GLY A 114 -17.04 -1.71 12.80
N ASN A 115 -17.87 -1.66 13.86
CA ASN A 115 -17.57 -0.85 15.04
C ASN A 115 -16.19 -1.16 15.67
N SER A 116 -15.68 -2.39 15.51
CA SER A 116 -14.37 -2.81 16.03
C SER A 116 -13.17 -2.21 15.31
N ASP A 117 -13.34 -1.82 14.03
CA ASP A 117 -12.24 -1.36 13.17
C ASP A 117 -12.25 0.17 13.03
N LYS A 118 -13.35 0.81 13.43
CA LYS A 118 -13.49 2.27 13.44
C LYS A 118 -12.44 2.93 14.32
N ASP A 119 -12.21 2.42 15.52
CA ASP A 119 -11.22 2.98 16.45
C ASP A 119 -9.79 2.92 15.87
N LEU A 120 -9.46 1.87 15.11
CA LEU A 120 -8.16 1.72 14.47
C LEU A 120 -7.99 2.72 13.33
N TRP A 121 -9.05 2.91 12.52
CA TRP A 121 -9.00 3.86 11.42
C TRP A 121 -8.92 5.31 11.91
N GLU A 122 -9.67 5.67 12.95
CA GLU A 122 -9.56 7.00 13.58
C GLU A 122 -8.15 7.28 14.11
N ARG A 123 -7.42 6.26 14.56
CA ARG A 123 -6.02 6.41 14.97
C ARG A 123 -5.09 6.65 13.79
N ILE A 124 -5.27 5.92 12.69
CA ILE A 124 -4.52 6.13 11.45
C ILE A 124 -4.77 7.55 10.91
N GLU A 125 -6.02 8.02 10.91
CA GLU A 125 -6.36 9.38 10.48
C GLU A 125 -5.66 10.45 11.31
N ARG A 126 -5.51 10.23 12.63
CA ARG A 126 -4.80 11.16 13.53
C ARG A 126 -3.30 11.23 13.29
N LEU A 127 -2.71 10.29 12.54
CA LEU A 127 -1.30 10.36 12.15
C LEU A 127 -1.02 11.50 11.17
N ASN A 128 -2.06 12.04 10.50
CA ASN A 128 -1.93 13.08 9.49
C ASN A 128 -0.99 12.68 8.34
N ILE A 129 -0.97 11.39 8.02
CA ILE A 129 -0.27 10.81 6.88
C ILE A 129 -1.26 10.68 5.71
N PRO A 130 -0.90 11.07 4.48
CA PRO A 130 -1.73 10.82 3.30
C PRO A 130 -2.05 9.33 3.13
N VAL A 131 -3.35 9.02 3.06
CA VAL A 131 -3.85 7.67 2.75
C VAL A 131 -4.38 7.64 1.31
N VAL A 132 -3.91 6.69 0.52
CA VAL A 132 -4.41 6.36 -0.82
C VAL A 132 -5.17 5.04 -0.73
N CYS A 133 -6.42 5.02 -1.15
CA CYS A 133 -7.27 3.83 -1.09
C CYS A 133 -7.98 3.54 -2.42
N SER A 134 -8.35 2.26 -2.63
CA SER A 134 -9.19 1.87 -3.76
C SER A 134 -10.65 2.25 -3.51
N SER A 135 -11.38 2.58 -4.57
CA SER A 135 -12.81 2.93 -4.48
C SER A 135 -13.75 1.72 -4.39
N GLY A 136 -13.21 0.50 -4.46
CA GLY A 136 -13.97 -0.74 -4.61
C GLY A 136 -14.35 -1.07 -6.06
N ASN A 137 -14.68 -2.34 -6.29
CA ASN A 137 -14.98 -2.92 -7.62
C ASN A 137 -16.45 -3.32 -7.80
N ASP A 138 -17.31 -3.00 -6.82
CA ASP A 138 -18.69 -3.52 -6.77
C ASP A 138 -19.66 -2.84 -7.75
N CYS A 139 -19.21 -1.84 -8.53
CA CYS A 139 -20.01 -1.08 -9.51
C CYS A 139 -21.36 -0.56 -8.97
N SER A 140 -21.55 -0.52 -7.64
CA SER A 140 -22.83 -0.30 -6.99
C SER A 140 -23.24 1.18 -6.91
N SER A 141 -22.35 2.08 -7.34
CA SER A 141 -22.56 3.53 -7.33
C SER A 141 -22.86 4.14 -8.70
N ILE A 142 -23.56 3.42 -9.59
CA ILE A 142 -24.33 4.11 -10.64
C ILE A 142 -25.60 4.66 -9.96
N MET A 143 -25.49 5.86 -9.39
CA MET A 143 -26.69 6.68 -9.20
C MET A 143 -27.29 6.88 -10.59
N LYS A 144 -28.47 6.29 -10.82
CA LYS A 144 -29.34 6.68 -11.93
C LYS A 144 -29.62 8.18 -11.76
N LEU A 145 -29.01 8.99 -12.63
CA LEU A 145 -29.42 10.38 -12.87
C LEU A 145 -30.83 10.39 -13.47
#